data_AF-A0AAW9R0L5-F1
#
_entry.id   AF-A0AAW9R0L5-F1
#
_cell.length_a   1.000
_cell.length_b   1.000
_cell.length_c   1.000
_cell.angle_alpha   90.00
_cell.angle_beta   90.00
_cell.angle_gamma   90.00
#
_symmetry.space_group_name_H-M   'P 1'
#
loop_
_entity.id
_entity.type
_entity.pdbx_description
1 polymer ?
#
loop_
_entity_poly.entity_id
_entity_poly.type
_entity_poly.pdbx_seq_one_letter_code
_entity_poly.pdbx_strand_id
1 'polypeptide(L)' 'MRAYLEWKEATKQEGRQEGKLEGKLESIPRLLALGLTVEQIASALDLEIEQVRQVAEN' A
#
# COMPACT_ATOMS: atom_id res chain seq x y z
N MET A 1 17.28 -27.48 7.98
CA MET A 1 17.19 -27.06 6.55
C MET A 1 15.79 -26.57 6.19
N ARG A 2 14.69 -27.32 6.43
CA ARG A 2 13.31 -26.90 6.07
C ARG A 2 12.88 -25.54 6.67
N ALA A 3 13.11 -25.32 7.96
CA ALA A 3 12.75 -24.06 8.63
C ALA A 3 13.42 -22.81 8.02
N TYR A 4 14.62 -22.93 7.45
CA TYR A 4 15.32 -21.81 6.79
C TYR A 4 14.67 -21.47 5.43
N LEU A 5 14.21 -22.48 4.69
CA LEU A 5 13.52 -22.29 3.42
C LEU A 5 12.13 -21.67 3.64
N GLU A 6 11.39 -22.19 4.61
CA GLU A 6 10.08 -21.65 5.01
C GLU A 6 10.18 -20.19 5.47
N TRP A 7 11.20 -19.86 6.30
CA TRP A 7 11.42 -18.49 6.74
C TRP A 7 11.80 -17.55 5.58
N LYS A 8 12.62 -18.01 4.63
CA LYS A 8 13.01 -17.22 3.44
C LYS A 8 11.82 -16.98 2.49
N GLU A 9 10.92 -17.95 2.37
CA GLU A 9 9.70 -17.80 1.58
C GLU A 9 8.71 -16.86 2.26
N ALA A 10 8.48 -17.00 3.57
CA ALA A 10 7.62 -16.12 4.34
C ALA A 10 8.06 -14.65 4.25
N THR A 11 9.34 -14.37 4.54
CA THR A 11 9.90 -13.02 4.47
C THR A 11 9.83 -12.39 3.07
N LYS A 12 9.96 -13.19 2.01
CA LYS A 12 9.79 -12.71 0.63
C LYS A 12 8.35 -12.35 0.31
N GLN A 13 7.38 -13.09 0.86
CA GLN A 13 5.96 -12.80 0.68
C GLN A 13 5.53 -11.57 1.48
N GLU A 14 6.06 -11.41 2.70
CA GLU A 14 5.86 -10.23 3.54
C GLU A 14 6.39 -8.97 2.84
N GLY A 15 7.67 -8.97 2.42
CA GLY A 15 8.25 -7.80 1.74
C GLY A 15 7.55 -7.44 0.42
N ARG A 16 6.95 -8.42 -0.28
CA ARG A 16 6.11 -8.14 -1.47
C ARG A 16 4.79 -7.49 -1.11
N GLN A 17 4.18 -7.86 0.01
CA GLN A 17 2.93 -7.27 0.48
C GLN A 17 3.17 -5.86 1.01
N GLU A 18 4.21 -5.67 1.80
CA GLU A 18 4.66 -4.37 2.30
C GLU A 18 4.98 -3.42 1.14
N GLY A 19 5.83 -3.83 0.19
CA GLY A 19 6.17 -2.97 -0.95
C GLY A 19 4.99 -2.63 -1.86
N LYS A 20 3.99 -3.52 -1.97
CA LYS A 20 2.74 -3.20 -2.68
C LYS A 20 1.91 -2.16 -1.92
N LEU A 21 1.83 -2.27 -0.60
CA LEU A 21 1.10 -1.32 0.24
C LEU A 21 1.80 0.04 0.22
N GLU A 22 3.11 0.08 0.43
CA GLU A 22 3.93 1.30 0.37
C GLU A 22 3.78 1.99 -0.99
N GLY A 23 3.93 1.26 -2.10
CA GLY A 23 3.77 1.84 -3.44
C GLY A 23 2.37 2.40 -3.71
N LYS A 24 1.31 1.79 -3.14
CA LYS A 24 -0.04 2.37 -3.20
C LYS A 24 -0.11 3.67 -2.41
N LEU A 25 0.39 3.68 -1.16
CA LEU A 25 0.37 4.87 -0.31
C LEU A 25 1.17 6.04 -0.92
N GLU A 26 2.35 5.78 -1.46
CA GLU A 26 3.19 6.78 -2.14
C GLU A 26 2.54 7.40 -3.39
N SER A 27 1.60 6.68 -4.02
CA SER A 27 0.88 7.19 -5.19
C SER A 27 -0.22 8.19 -4.84
N ILE A 28 -0.69 8.22 -3.58
CA ILE A 28 -1.84 9.03 -3.13
C ILE A 28 -1.64 10.52 -3.38
N PRO A 29 -0.52 11.17 -2.99
CA PRO A 29 -0.33 12.61 -3.22
C PRO A 29 -0.40 13.00 -4.70
N ARG A 30 0.13 12.14 -5.58
CA ARG A 30 0.05 12.35 -7.03
C ARG A 30 -1.37 12.24 -7.55
N LEU A 31 -2.14 11.26 -7.07
CA LEU A 31 -3.54 11.07 -7.48
C LEU A 31 -4.43 12.23 -7.01
N LEU A 32 -4.20 12.74 -5.80
CA LEU A 32 -4.85 13.94 -5.29
C LEU A 32 -4.51 15.16 -6.16
N ALA A 33 -3.24 15.34 -6.54
CA ALA A 33 -2.82 16.42 -7.44
C ALA A 33 -3.45 16.32 -8.84
N LEU A 34 -3.87 15.13 -9.27
CA LEU A 34 -4.64 14.91 -10.50
C LEU A 34 -6.14 15.17 -10.34
N GLY A 35 -6.59 15.56 -9.13
CA GLY A 35 -7.97 15.95 -8.84
C GLY A 35 -8.89 14.80 -8.44
N LEU A 36 -8.35 13.60 -8.14
CA LEU A 36 -9.15 12.50 -7.61
C LEU A 36 -9.53 12.77 -6.15
N THR A 37 -10.70 12.30 -5.73
CA THR A 37 -11.13 12.37 -4.32
C THR A 37 -10.54 11.22 -3.48
N VAL A 38 -10.54 11.38 -2.17
CA VAL A 38 -10.07 10.35 -1.21
C VAL A 38 -10.80 9.02 -1.42
N GLU A 39 -12.11 9.05 -1.66
CA GLU A 39 -12.94 7.87 -1.88
C GLU A 39 -12.60 7.17 -3.21
N GLN A 40 -12.36 7.95 -4.27
CA GLN A 40 -11.94 7.42 -5.57
C GLN A 40 -10.57 6.75 -5.47
N ILE A 41 -9.64 7.35 -4.74
CA ILE A 41 -8.30 6.81 -4.52
C ILE A 41 -8.36 5.54 -3.67
N ALA A 42 -9.14 5.54 -2.59
CA ALA A 42 -9.35 4.36 -1.75
C ALA A 42 -9.90 3.18 -2.57
N SER A 43 -10.92 3.44 -3.40
CA SER A 43 -11.47 2.42 -4.29
C SER A 43 -10.48 1.96 -5.37
N ALA A 44 -9.69 2.87 -5.95
CA ALA A 44 -8.77 2.53 -7.04
C ALA A 44 -7.53 1.75 -6.54
N LEU A 45 -7.12 1.99 -5.29
CA LEU A 45 -5.96 1.35 -4.69
C LEU A 45 -6.33 0.18 -3.77
N ASP A 46 -7.61 -0.19 -3.65
CA ASP A 46 -8.10 -1.16 -2.67
C ASP A 46 -7.56 -0.87 -1.25
N LEU A 47 -7.67 0.38 -0.82
CA LEU A 47 -7.27 0.86 0.50
C LEU A 47 -8.50 1.30 1.29
N GLU A 48 -8.36 1.34 2.61
CA GLU A 48 -9.37 1.96 3.45
C GLU A 48 -9.32 3.49 3.30
N ILE A 49 -10.48 4.14 3.36
CA ILE A 49 -10.59 5.60 3.27
C ILE A 49 -9.72 6.29 4.32
N GLU A 50 -9.67 5.74 5.54
CA GLU A 50 -8.85 6.28 6.63
C GLU A 50 -7.35 6.22 6.32
N GLN A 51 -6.87 5.15 5.68
CA GLN A 51 -5.47 5.05 5.25
C GLN A 51 -5.13 6.12 4.22
N VAL A 52 -6.06 6.35 3.28
CA VAL A 52 -5.86 7.39 2.25
C VAL A 52 -5.90 8.79 2.86
N ARG A 53 -6.84 9.03 3.79
CA ARG A 53 -6.96 10.29 4.53
C ARG A 53 -5.69 10.59 5.33
N GLN A 54 -5.15 9.61 6.06
CA GLN A 54 -3.93 9.78 6.85
C GLN A 54 -2.74 10.21 5.98
N VAL A 55 -2.59 9.67 4.76
CA VAL A 55 -1.53 10.08 3.84
C VAL A 55 -1.82 11.44 3.20
N ALA A 56 -3.09 11.75 2.93
CA ALA A 56 -3.50 13.03 2.33
C ALA A 56 -3.35 14.22 3.29
N GLU A 57 -3.47 13.99 4.60
CA GLU A 57 -3.42 15.01 5.66
C GLU A 57 -2.02 15.18 6.27
N ASN A 58 -1.04 14.39 5.84
CA ASN A 58 0.37 14.44 6.29
C ASN A 58 1.19 15.40 5.42
#